data_AF-A0A920U4M6-F1
#
_entry.id   AF-A0A920U4M6-F1
#
_cell.length_a   1.000
_cell.length_b   1.000
_cell.length_c   1.000
_cell.angle_alpha   90.00
_cell.angle_beta   90.00
_cell.angle_gamma   90.00
#
_symmetry.space_group_name_H-M   'P 1'
#
loop_
_entity.id
_entity.type
_entity.pdbx_description
1 polymer ?
#
loop_
_entity_poly.entity_id
_entity_poly.type
_entity_poly.pdbx_seq_one_letter_code
_entity_poly.pdbx_strand_id
1 'polypeptide(L)'
;MLDALIWYIAIQTLGILAFPATFLIFKRLPDRGFTLIKPAALIFFSYVLWMLGLSHIAPNSQITLITVLVVAVPPSIFLLRKNLTDIKDFIRQNWCVLASAEILFLGFFLIWLAIISEVPAINHTEKPMDFAFMNAVLQSRYFPPEDPWLSGNAISYYYFGHFIMAFVTQLSGVSSNIGYNLSVALVPALVAVGTFGLIYNLVRLSGGTLKSGIIFGSISPVLIFLAGNLAGAMEFIHVQDWGSDGFWEWIGIKGLDGSNTGSGLFPDNQWWWFRASRVIDTLSDGQSLDYTITEFPIFSFILGDLHPHMISLPFVVLGLGLILNLYLSNEKLGLAWFRHNTIEAAGLAIFIGSLAFINIWDLPVIAGLLCGAALIKTYGDYGGNLTEALVNTATAVGPILILGVMLFLPF
;
A
#
# COMPACT_ATOMS: atom_id res chain seq x y z
N MET A 1 23.53 -5.61 -6.30
CA MET A 1 22.81 -6.00 -7.54
C MET A 1 22.18 -7.38 -7.44
N LEU A 2 22.92 -8.42 -7.00
CA LEU A 2 22.34 -9.77 -6.84
C LEU A 2 21.19 -9.79 -5.82
N ASP A 3 21.33 -9.13 -4.67
CA ASP A 3 20.28 -9.08 -3.65
C ASP A 3 18.97 -8.48 -4.17
N ALA A 4 19.07 -7.38 -4.94
CA ALA A 4 17.92 -6.75 -5.57
C ALA A 4 17.23 -7.67 -6.60
N LEU A 5 18.01 -8.47 -7.34
CA LEU A 5 17.46 -9.44 -8.28
C LEU A 5 16.74 -10.58 -7.55
N ILE A 6 17.33 -11.13 -6.48
CA ILE A 6 16.70 -12.19 -5.66
C ILE A 6 15.41 -11.67 -5.03
N TRP A 7 15.43 -10.44 -4.51
CA TRP A 7 14.26 -9.75 -3.98
C TRP A 7 13.16 -9.59 -5.02
N TYR A 8 13.50 -9.09 -6.21
CA TYR A 8 12.56 -8.94 -7.30
C TYR A 8 11.94 -10.29 -7.71
N ILE A 9 12.74 -11.35 -7.81
CA ILE A 9 12.27 -12.71 -8.11
C ILE A 9 11.33 -13.22 -7.02
N ALA A 10 11.63 -12.96 -5.74
CA ALA A 10 10.76 -13.32 -4.63
C ALA A 10 9.38 -12.65 -4.75
N ILE A 11 9.33 -11.34 -5.01
CA ILE A 11 8.08 -10.60 -5.22
C ILE A 11 7.29 -11.15 -6.42
N GLN A 12 7.97 -11.44 -7.53
CA GLN A 12 7.32 -12.02 -8.71
C GLN A 12 6.78 -13.43 -8.45
N THR A 13 7.50 -14.25 -7.68
CA THR A 13 7.09 -15.61 -7.30
C THR A 13 5.82 -15.58 -6.47
N LEU A 14 5.75 -14.70 -5.47
CA LEU A 14 4.55 -14.49 -4.65
C LEU A 14 3.36 -14.07 -5.53
N GLY A 15 3.59 -13.12 -6.45
CA GLY A 15 2.58 -12.68 -7.39
C GLY A 15 2.05 -13.80 -8.28
N ILE A 16 2.94 -14.59 -8.91
CA ILE A 16 2.57 -15.70 -9.79
C ILE A 16 1.74 -16.75 -9.02
N LEU A 17 2.12 -17.08 -7.79
CA LEU A 17 1.36 -18.01 -6.96
C LEU A 17 -0.04 -17.49 -6.63
N ALA A 18 -0.17 -16.19 -6.36
CA ALA A 18 -1.45 -15.56 -6.02
C ALA A 18 -2.33 -15.28 -7.24
N PHE A 19 -1.76 -15.16 -8.45
CA PHE A 19 -2.46 -14.71 -9.66
C PHE A 19 -3.76 -15.49 -9.96
N PRO A 20 -3.82 -16.84 -9.92
CA PRO A 20 -5.06 -17.55 -10.20
C PRO A 20 -6.19 -17.23 -9.21
N ALA A 21 -5.85 -16.97 -7.95
CA ALA A 21 -6.84 -16.61 -6.93
C ALA A 21 -7.31 -15.15 -7.11
N THR A 22 -6.38 -14.22 -7.32
CA THR A 22 -6.72 -12.80 -7.56
C THR A 22 -7.53 -12.64 -8.85
N PHE A 23 -7.22 -13.40 -9.90
CA PHE A 23 -7.98 -13.44 -11.15
C PHE A 23 -9.47 -13.79 -10.95
N LEU A 24 -9.79 -14.54 -9.90
CA LEU A 24 -11.17 -14.92 -9.55
C LEU A 24 -11.82 -13.93 -8.59
N ILE A 25 -11.07 -13.39 -7.64
CA ILE A 25 -11.56 -12.38 -6.69
C ILE A 25 -11.91 -11.10 -7.44
N PHE A 26 -11.00 -10.61 -8.27
CA PHE A 26 -11.14 -9.38 -9.06
C PHE A 26 -11.84 -9.61 -10.41
N LYS A 27 -12.76 -10.58 -10.46
CA LYS A 27 -13.40 -10.99 -11.72
C LYS A 27 -14.15 -9.86 -12.44
N ARG A 28 -14.51 -8.80 -11.71
CA ARG A 28 -15.31 -7.68 -12.22
C ARG A 28 -14.45 -6.51 -12.69
N LEU A 29 -13.15 -6.53 -12.42
CA LEU A 29 -12.21 -5.51 -12.91
C LEU A 29 -11.69 -5.87 -14.31
N PRO A 30 -11.56 -4.88 -15.22
CA PRO A 30 -10.97 -5.09 -16.54
C PRO A 30 -9.59 -5.73 -16.55
N ASP A 31 -8.72 -5.40 -15.59
CA ASP A 31 -7.38 -5.99 -15.46
C ASP A 31 -7.35 -7.31 -14.66
N ARG A 32 -8.51 -7.77 -14.18
CA ARG A 32 -8.67 -8.98 -13.37
C ARG A 32 -7.77 -9.02 -12.13
N GLY A 33 -7.41 -7.84 -11.60
CA GLY A 33 -6.57 -7.69 -10.42
C GLY A 33 -5.08 -7.94 -10.66
N PHE A 34 -4.61 -8.02 -11.92
CA PHE A 34 -3.19 -8.26 -12.25
C PHE A 34 -2.26 -7.18 -11.66
N THR A 35 -2.73 -5.94 -11.62
CA THR A 35 -1.94 -4.82 -11.06
C THR A 35 -1.90 -4.83 -9.52
N LEU A 36 -2.79 -5.60 -8.89
CA LEU A 36 -2.93 -5.70 -7.44
C LEU A 36 -2.43 -7.05 -6.88
N ILE A 37 -1.88 -7.95 -7.72
CA ILE A 37 -1.46 -9.28 -7.24
C ILE A 37 -0.35 -9.21 -6.21
N LYS A 38 0.61 -8.30 -6.39
CA LYS A 38 1.80 -8.19 -5.54
C LYS A 38 1.40 -7.76 -4.11
N PRO A 39 0.66 -6.65 -3.89
CA PRO A 39 0.19 -6.31 -2.55
C PRO A 39 -0.76 -7.37 -1.97
N ALA A 40 -1.65 -7.98 -2.78
CA ALA A 40 -2.53 -9.05 -2.30
C ALA A 40 -1.76 -10.28 -1.83
N ALA A 41 -0.72 -10.69 -2.58
CA ALA A 41 0.14 -11.81 -2.22
C ALA A 41 0.92 -11.52 -0.93
N LEU A 42 1.45 -10.31 -0.78
CA LEU A 42 2.18 -9.89 0.42
C LEU A 42 1.31 -9.99 1.67
N ILE A 43 0.06 -9.51 1.64
CA ILE A 43 -0.87 -9.68 2.76
C ILE A 43 -1.14 -11.15 3.02
N PHE A 44 -1.53 -11.91 1.99
CA PHE A 44 -1.96 -13.29 2.16
C PHE A 44 -0.86 -14.19 2.74
N PHE A 45 0.33 -14.19 2.15
CA PHE A 45 1.42 -15.06 2.61
C PHE A 45 2.00 -14.62 3.95
N SER A 46 2.09 -13.31 4.21
CA SER A 46 2.52 -12.80 5.52
C SER A 46 1.51 -13.14 6.61
N TYR A 47 0.21 -13.03 6.32
CA TYR A 47 -0.86 -13.41 7.25
C TYR A 47 -0.80 -14.90 7.60
N VAL A 48 -0.61 -15.79 6.60
CA VAL A 48 -0.46 -17.23 6.85
C VAL A 48 0.74 -17.50 7.77
N LEU A 49 1.90 -16.89 7.52
CA LEU A 49 3.06 -17.06 8.39
C LEU A 49 2.79 -16.51 9.80
N TRP A 50 2.19 -15.33 9.90
CA TRP A 50 1.87 -14.70 11.18
C TRP A 50 0.95 -15.59 12.01
N MET A 51 -0.11 -16.16 11.40
CA MET A 51 -1.02 -17.10 12.07
C MET A 51 -0.32 -18.37 12.53
N LEU A 52 0.58 -18.94 11.72
CA LEU A 52 1.37 -20.13 12.10
C LEU A 52 2.29 -19.84 13.30
N GLY A 53 2.92 -18.67 13.32
CA GLY A 53 3.79 -18.22 14.40
C GLY A 53 3.03 -17.84 15.67
N LEU A 54 1.85 -17.21 15.55
CA LEU A 54 0.99 -16.85 16.67
C LEU A 54 0.37 -18.08 17.34
N SER A 55 -0.05 -19.07 16.54
CA SER A 55 -0.61 -20.33 17.04
C SER A 55 0.43 -21.35 17.53
N HIS A 56 1.72 -21.01 17.42
CA HIS A 56 2.84 -21.91 17.70
C HIS A 56 2.88 -23.22 16.88
N ILE A 57 2.10 -23.32 15.79
CA ILE A 57 2.07 -24.50 14.91
C ILE A 57 3.40 -24.67 14.18
N ALA A 58 3.96 -23.58 13.66
CA ALA A 58 5.25 -23.59 12.98
C ALA A 58 6.04 -22.32 13.32
N PRO A 59 7.37 -22.41 13.49
CA PRO A 59 8.19 -21.25 13.81
C PRO A 59 8.34 -20.33 12.59
N ASN A 60 8.58 -19.05 12.84
CA ASN A 60 9.07 -18.10 11.84
C ASN A 60 10.48 -18.51 11.39
N SER A 61 10.57 -19.11 10.21
CA SER A 61 11.84 -19.58 9.64
C SER A 61 11.74 -19.67 8.13
N GLN A 62 12.90 -19.63 7.45
CA GLN A 62 12.97 -19.79 6.01
C GLN A 62 12.40 -21.14 5.52
N ILE A 63 12.52 -22.21 6.31
CA ILE A 63 11.95 -23.52 5.99
C ILE A 63 10.41 -23.45 6.02
N THR A 64 9.84 -22.82 7.05
CA THR A 64 8.39 -22.62 7.17
C THR A 64 7.88 -21.81 5.97
N LEU A 65 8.58 -20.73 5.61
CA LEU A 65 8.25 -19.90 4.45
C LEU A 65 8.21 -20.71 3.15
N ILE A 66 9.28 -21.44 2.85
CA ILE A 66 9.36 -22.28 1.65
C ILE A 66 8.24 -23.33 1.66
N THR A 67 7.95 -23.92 2.82
CA THR A 67 6.87 -24.91 2.98
C THR A 67 5.51 -24.29 2.67
N VAL A 68 5.22 -23.09 3.18
CA VAL A 68 3.97 -22.34 2.87
C VAL A 68 3.85 -22.10 1.36
N LEU A 69 4.93 -21.68 0.69
CA LEU A 69 4.92 -21.46 -0.76
C LEU A 69 4.70 -22.77 -1.54
N VAL A 70 5.36 -23.85 -1.16
CA VAL A 70 5.19 -25.17 -1.78
C VAL A 70 3.75 -25.68 -1.59
N VAL A 71 3.16 -25.51 -0.41
CA VAL A 71 1.77 -25.90 -0.12
C VAL A 71 0.76 -25.04 -0.91
N ALA A 72 1.12 -23.80 -1.26
CA ALA A 72 0.29 -22.94 -2.10
C ALA A 72 0.32 -23.31 -3.59
N VAL A 73 1.31 -24.09 -4.05
CA VAL A 73 1.43 -24.50 -5.47
C VAL A 73 0.23 -25.35 -5.94
N PRO A 74 -0.16 -26.46 -5.27
CA PRO A 74 -1.31 -27.27 -5.71
C PRO A 74 -2.63 -26.49 -5.88
N PRO A 75 -3.12 -25.68 -4.92
CA PRO A 75 -4.34 -24.91 -5.11
C PRO A 75 -4.18 -23.86 -6.22
N SER A 76 -3.02 -23.21 -6.33
CA SER A 76 -2.74 -22.26 -7.41
C SER A 76 -2.81 -22.93 -8.79
N ILE A 77 -2.17 -24.08 -8.97
CA ILE A 77 -2.22 -24.88 -10.21
C ILE A 77 -3.64 -25.37 -10.49
N PHE A 78 -4.38 -25.81 -9.47
CA PHE A 78 -5.76 -26.24 -9.62
C PHE A 78 -6.66 -25.12 -10.16
N LEU A 79 -6.57 -23.92 -9.56
CA LEU A 79 -7.31 -22.75 -10.03
C LEU A 79 -6.88 -22.31 -11.43
N LEU A 80 -5.59 -22.34 -11.72
CA LEU A 80 -5.05 -22.04 -13.05
C LEU A 80 -5.60 -23.00 -14.10
N ARG A 81 -5.59 -24.31 -13.85
CA ARG A 81 -6.09 -25.33 -14.78
C ARG A 81 -7.60 -25.20 -15.02
N LYS A 82 -8.36 -24.93 -13.96
CA LYS A 82 -9.82 -24.76 -14.04
C LYS A 82 -10.21 -23.55 -14.90
N ASN A 83 -9.38 -22.50 -14.94
CA ASN A 83 -9.66 -21.26 -15.65
C ASN A 83 -8.65 -20.98 -16.78
N LEU A 84 -8.00 -22.03 -17.31
CA LEU A 84 -6.85 -21.87 -18.21
C LEU A 84 -7.22 -21.17 -19.52
N THR A 85 -8.39 -21.45 -20.07
CA THR A 85 -8.91 -20.81 -21.28
C THR A 85 -9.08 -19.32 -21.06
N ASP A 86 -9.80 -18.95 -19.99
CA ASP A 86 -10.13 -17.56 -19.67
C ASP A 86 -8.87 -16.75 -19.36
N ILE A 87 -7.91 -17.35 -18.64
CA ILE A 87 -6.62 -16.72 -18.34
C ILE A 87 -5.80 -16.52 -19.63
N LYS A 88 -5.73 -17.51 -20.51
CA LYS A 88 -5.01 -17.39 -21.79
C LYS A 88 -5.63 -16.30 -22.68
N ASP A 89 -6.95 -16.28 -22.78
CA ASP A 89 -7.67 -15.29 -23.57
C ASP A 89 -7.49 -13.89 -22.98
N PHE A 90 -7.57 -13.76 -21.66
CA PHE A 90 -7.28 -12.52 -20.95
C PHE A 90 -5.85 -12.01 -21.23
N ILE A 91 -4.84 -12.87 -21.08
CA ILE A 91 -3.43 -12.50 -21.33
C ILE A 91 -3.26 -12.06 -22.78
N ARG A 92 -3.81 -12.82 -23.74
CA ARG A 92 -3.73 -12.49 -25.17
C ARG A 92 -4.38 -11.15 -25.49
N GLN A 93 -5.52 -10.84 -24.89
CA GLN A 93 -6.26 -9.61 -25.15
C GLN A 93 -5.66 -8.38 -24.43
N ASN A 94 -5.02 -8.58 -23.28
CA ASN A 94 -4.56 -7.50 -22.40
C ASN A 94 -3.03 -7.43 -22.29
N TRP A 95 -2.27 -8.15 -23.13
CA TRP A 95 -0.81 -8.26 -23.00
C TRP A 95 -0.10 -6.90 -22.91
N CYS A 96 -0.56 -5.89 -23.67
CA CYS A 96 -0.01 -4.54 -23.60
C CYS A 96 -0.12 -3.95 -22.19
N VAL A 97 -1.26 -4.16 -21.52
CA VAL A 97 -1.52 -3.64 -20.17
C VAL A 97 -0.67 -4.37 -19.16
N LEU A 98 -0.55 -5.69 -19.29
CA LEU A 98 0.31 -6.51 -18.42
C LEU A 98 1.77 -6.08 -18.55
N ALA A 99 2.25 -5.88 -19.77
CA ALA A 99 3.60 -5.41 -20.04
C ALA A 99 3.81 -3.98 -19.51
N SER A 100 2.87 -3.06 -19.74
CA SER A 100 2.94 -1.70 -19.19
C SER A 100 2.98 -1.69 -17.66
N ALA A 101 2.16 -2.53 -17.00
CA ALA A 101 2.14 -2.65 -15.55
C ALA A 101 3.49 -3.16 -15.00
N GLU A 102 4.09 -4.19 -15.60
CA GLU A 102 5.40 -4.72 -15.17
C GLU A 102 6.55 -3.75 -15.48
N ILE A 103 6.53 -3.07 -16.64
CA ILE A 103 7.53 -2.05 -16.98
C ILE A 103 7.46 -0.91 -15.97
N LEU A 104 6.26 -0.48 -15.60
CA LEU A 104 6.04 0.60 -14.64
C LEU A 104 6.48 0.18 -13.23
N PHE A 105 6.09 -1.02 -12.78
CA PHE A 105 6.55 -1.59 -11.52
C PHE A 105 8.08 -1.65 -11.45
N LEU A 106 8.71 -2.25 -12.45
CA LEU A 106 10.17 -2.39 -12.52
C LEU A 106 10.85 -1.02 -12.62
N GLY A 107 10.32 -0.10 -13.41
CA GLY A 107 10.84 1.25 -13.58
C GLY A 107 10.88 2.01 -12.26
N PHE A 108 9.74 2.07 -11.54
CA PHE A 108 9.69 2.73 -10.23
C PHE A 108 10.58 2.03 -9.19
N PHE A 109 10.62 0.69 -9.19
CA PHE A 109 11.51 -0.06 -8.30
C PHE A 109 12.99 0.29 -8.54
N LEU A 110 13.42 0.33 -9.81
CA LEU A 110 14.80 0.66 -10.17
C LEU A 110 15.15 2.13 -9.90
N ILE A 111 14.22 3.06 -10.16
CA ILE A 111 14.41 4.49 -9.84
C ILE A 111 14.64 4.65 -8.34
N TRP A 112 13.77 4.06 -7.52
CA TRP A 112 13.89 4.22 -6.07
C TRP A 112 15.08 3.46 -5.49
N LEU A 113 15.41 2.29 -6.07
CA LEU A 113 16.61 1.55 -5.73
C LEU A 113 17.88 2.38 -6.02
N ALA A 114 17.91 3.12 -7.14
CA ALA A 114 19.02 4.01 -7.45
C ALA A 114 19.13 5.14 -6.41
N ILE A 115 18.02 5.80 -6.07
CA ILE A 115 17.98 6.88 -5.07
C ILE A 115 18.50 6.38 -3.71
N ILE A 116 17.95 5.28 -3.20
CA ILE A 116 18.32 4.77 -1.87
C ILE A 116 19.75 4.21 -1.83
N SER A 117 20.29 3.76 -2.97
CA SER A 117 21.65 3.23 -3.03
C SER A 117 22.74 4.30 -2.82
N GLU A 118 22.41 5.58 -3.06
CA GLU A 118 23.33 6.70 -2.80
C GLU A 118 23.41 7.04 -1.30
N VAL A 119 22.33 6.81 -0.54
CA VAL A 119 22.26 7.10 0.91
C VAL A 119 21.61 5.93 1.68
N PRO A 120 22.24 4.74 1.72
CA PRO A 120 21.62 3.53 2.28
C PRO A 120 21.70 3.46 3.82
N ALA A 121 22.25 4.50 4.48
CA ALA A 121 22.45 4.53 5.91
C ALA A 121 21.11 4.66 6.67
N ILE A 122 20.90 3.78 7.63
CA ILE A 122 19.68 3.68 8.46
C ILE A 122 19.97 4.34 9.82
N ASN A 123 20.18 5.65 9.83
CA ASN A 123 20.76 6.35 10.99
C ASN A 123 20.14 7.71 11.33
N HIS A 124 19.02 8.06 10.73
CA HIS A 124 18.34 9.34 10.95
C HIS A 124 16.83 9.13 11.10
N THR A 125 16.17 10.13 11.69
CA THR A 125 14.71 10.15 11.91
C THR A 125 14.20 8.85 12.51
N GLU A 126 13.17 8.25 11.94
CA GLU A 126 12.53 7.05 12.49
C GLU A 126 13.08 5.75 11.90
N LYS A 127 13.99 5.81 10.92
CA LYS A 127 14.62 4.61 10.33
C LYS A 127 15.19 3.64 11.36
N PRO A 128 15.93 4.08 12.40
CA PRO A 128 16.45 3.14 13.40
C PRO A 128 15.34 2.42 14.15
N MET A 129 14.21 3.10 14.41
CA MET A 129 13.05 2.51 15.07
C MET A 129 12.36 1.48 14.16
N ASP A 130 12.07 1.85 12.91
CA ASP A 130 11.46 0.93 11.93
C ASP A 130 12.35 -0.29 11.65
N PHE A 131 13.66 -0.07 11.57
CA PHE A 131 14.64 -1.13 11.42
C PHE A 131 14.70 -2.03 12.65
N ALA A 132 14.59 -1.48 13.85
CA ALA A 132 14.52 -2.26 15.08
C ALA A 132 13.27 -3.16 15.11
N PHE A 133 12.09 -2.65 14.74
CA PHE A 133 10.87 -3.46 14.61
C PHE A 133 11.00 -4.57 13.56
N MET A 134 11.56 -4.27 12.39
CA MET A 134 11.81 -5.28 11.37
C MET A 134 12.78 -6.37 11.87
N ASN A 135 13.85 -6.01 12.58
CA ASN A 135 14.78 -6.98 13.16
C ASN A 135 14.15 -7.79 14.31
N ALA A 136 13.31 -7.17 15.14
CA ALA A 136 12.57 -7.88 16.18
C ALA A 136 11.70 -8.99 15.57
N VAL A 137 11.02 -8.73 14.45
CA VAL A 137 10.29 -9.77 13.71
C VAL A 137 11.23 -10.84 13.14
N LEU A 138 12.34 -10.46 12.51
CA LEU A 138 13.30 -11.41 11.92
C LEU A 138 13.95 -12.35 12.96
N GLN A 139 14.17 -11.85 14.18
CA GLN A 139 14.76 -12.63 15.28
C GLN A 139 13.73 -13.46 16.05
N SER A 140 12.44 -13.11 15.95
CA SER A 140 11.37 -13.80 16.66
C SER A 140 11.05 -15.13 16.01
N ARG A 141 11.06 -16.21 16.80
CA ARG A 141 10.66 -17.55 16.37
C ARG A 141 9.14 -17.75 16.37
N TYR A 142 8.44 -17.07 17.28
CA TYR A 142 6.98 -17.08 17.43
C TYR A 142 6.52 -15.65 17.72
N PHE A 143 5.21 -15.39 17.60
CA PHE A 143 4.64 -14.05 17.73
C PHE A 143 3.71 -13.95 18.94
N PRO A 144 3.56 -12.74 19.54
CA PRO A 144 4.11 -11.44 19.13
C PRO A 144 5.63 -11.30 19.39
N PRO A 145 6.34 -10.46 18.59
CA PRO A 145 7.77 -10.19 18.80
C PRO A 145 8.02 -9.37 20.07
N GLU A 146 9.20 -9.51 20.66
CA GLU A 146 9.64 -8.69 21.80
C GLU A 146 9.85 -7.23 21.35
N ASP A 147 9.45 -6.29 22.20
CA ASP A 147 9.65 -4.86 21.97
C ASP A 147 11.13 -4.48 22.13
N PRO A 148 11.80 -3.95 21.10
CA PRO A 148 13.20 -3.57 21.19
C PRO A 148 13.46 -2.40 22.16
N TRP A 149 12.42 -1.67 22.58
CA TRP A 149 12.50 -0.53 23.49
C TRP A 149 11.94 -0.83 24.88
N LEU A 150 11.26 -1.96 25.07
CA LEU A 150 10.65 -2.35 26.35
C LEU A 150 10.85 -3.85 26.62
N SER A 151 12.02 -4.19 27.17
CA SER A 151 12.40 -5.58 27.43
C SER A 151 11.35 -6.37 28.23
N GLY A 152 11.13 -7.62 27.84
CA GLY A 152 10.14 -8.51 28.44
C GLY A 152 8.69 -8.25 28.04
N ASN A 153 8.43 -7.25 27.18
CA ASN A 153 7.09 -6.95 26.66
C ASN A 153 7.03 -7.17 25.15
N ALA A 154 5.83 -7.37 24.63
CA ALA A 154 5.58 -7.44 23.19
C ALA A 154 5.49 -6.03 22.58
N ILE A 155 5.79 -5.91 21.28
CA ILE A 155 5.63 -4.64 20.55
C ILE A 155 4.20 -4.12 20.70
N SER A 156 4.05 -2.95 21.33
CA SER A 156 2.77 -2.24 21.47
C SER A 156 2.55 -1.23 20.34
N TYR A 157 2.75 -1.68 19.10
CA TYR A 157 2.67 -0.86 17.89
C TYR A 157 2.14 -1.68 16.71
N TYR A 158 1.59 -1.02 15.69
CA TYR A 158 1.00 -1.66 14.51
C TYR A 158 2.09 -2.13 13.52
N TYR A 159 2.72 -3.25 13.86
CA TYR A 159 3.97 -3.73 13.24
C TYR A 159 3.77 -4.61 11.99
N PHE A 160 2.55 -4.85 11.50
CA PHE A 160 2.34 -5.79 10.38
C PHE A 160 2.96 -5.32 9.07
N GLY A 161 3.07 -4.00 8.87
CA GLY A 161 3.84 -3.44 7.77
C GLY A 161 5.30 -3.90 7.82
N HIS A 162 5.96 -3.74 8.97
CA HIS A 162 7.32 -4.22 9.22
C HIS A 162 7.41 -5.73 9.10
N PHE A 163 6.37 -6.46 9.52
CA PHE A 163 6.28 -7.91 9.37
C PHE A 163 6.31 -8.33 7.91
N ILE A 164 5.53 -7.69 7.04
CA ILE A 164 5.51 -7.98 5.60
C ILE A 164 6.92 -7.76 5.01
N MET A 165 7.61 -6.69 5.41
CA MET A 165 8.97 -6.40 4.94
C MET A 165 10.01 -7.39 5.47
N ALA A 166 9.89 -7.82 6.74
CA ALA A 166 10.68 -8.89 7.32
C ALA A 166 10.44 -10.24 6.63
N PHE A 167 9.18 -10.55 6.28
CA PHE A 167 8.80 -11.75 5.53
C PHE A 167 9.53 -11.82 4.19
N VAL A 168 9.52 -10.73 3.41
CA VAL A 168 10.22 -10.71 2.11
C VAL A 168 11.73 -10.78 2.31
N THR A 169 12.27 -10.09 3.32
CA THR A 169 13.70 -10.15 3.68
C THR A 169 14.15 -11.58 3.99
N GLN A 170 13.39 -12.30 4.83
CA GLN A 170 13.70 -13.69 5.19
C GLN A 170 13.50 -14.65 4.00
N LEU A 171 12.48 -14.44 3.18
CA LEU A 171 12.25 -15.22 1.96
C LEU A 171 13.40 -15.09 0.97
N SER A 172 13.88 -13.87 0.76
CA SER A 172 15.00 -13.57 -0.14
C SER A 172 16.36 -13.96 0.44
N GLY A 173 16.48 -14.21 1.74
CA GLY A 173 17.74 -14.58 2.40
C GLY A 173 18.79 -13.46 2.40
N VAL A 174 18.37 -12.21 2.21
CA VAL A 174 19.25 -11.04 2.24
C VAL A 174 19.45 -10.55 3.67
N SER A 175 20.55 -9.83 3.96
CA SER A 175 20.75 -9.24 5.28
C SER A 175 19.70 -8.18 5.58
N SER A 176 19.37 -7.97 6.87
CA SER A 176 18.28 -7.07 7.26
C SER A 176 18.48 -5.63 6.78
N ASN A 177 19.71 -5.08 6.83
CA ASN A 177 20.00 -3.74 6.33
C ASN A 177 19.77 -3.58 4.82
N ILE A 178 20.01 -4.64 4.04
CA ILE A 178 19.72 -4.66 2.60
C ILE A 178 18.21 -4.79 2.38
N GLY A 179 17.56 -5.69 3.13
CA GLY A 179 16.11 -5.88 3.11
C GLY A 179 15.35 -4.59 3.40
N TYR A 180 15.78 -3.80 4.38
CA TYR A 180 15.18 -2.50 4.72
C TYR A 180 15.22 -1.53 3.51
N ASN A 181 16.39 -1.35 2.90
CA ASN A 181 16.53 -0.46 1.74
C ASN A 181 15.77 -0.97 0.50
N LEU A 182 15.71 -2.30 0.30
CA LEU A 182 14.89 -2.90 -0.76
C LEU A 182 13.39 -2.73 -0.52
N SER A 183 12.95 -2.76 0.74
CA SER A 183 11.58 -2.43 1.13
C SER A 183 11.24 -0.97 0.85
N VAL A 184 12.14 -0.03 1.17
CA VAL A 184 11.97 1.40 0.84
C VAL A 184 11.81 1.58 -0.68
N ALA A 185 12.50 0.79 -1.50
CA ALA A 185 12.33 0.82 -2.95
C ALA A 185 11.06 0.08 -3.45
N LEU A 186 10.62 -0.96 -2.74
CA LEU A 186 9.47 -1.77 -3.11
C LEU A 186 8.15 -1.02 -2.93
N VAL A 187 7.97 -0.33 -1.82
CA VAL A 187 6.71 0.38 -1.49
C VAL A 187 6.27 1.32 -2.62
N PRO A 188 7.09 2.29 -3.10
CA PRO A 188 6.69 3.16 -4.20
C PRO A 188 6.40 2.37 -5.48
N ALA A 189 7.15 1.31 -5.78
CA ALA A 189 6.86 0.46 -6.94
C ALA A 189 5.48 -0.20 -6.86
N LEU A 190 5.08 -0.67 -5.67
CA LEU A 190 3.75 -1.24 -5.42
C LEU A 190 2.64 -0.18 -5.53
N VAL A 191 2.86 1.03 -5.00
CA VAL A 191 1.90 2.15 -5.16
C VAL A 191 1.75 2.49 -6.64
N ALA A 192 2.85 2.54 -7.38
CA ALA A 192 2.83 2.91 -8.78
C ALA A 192 2.07 1.91 -9.65
N VAL A 193 2.32 0.60 -9.49
CA VAL A 193 1.58 -0.41 -10.25
C VAL A 193 0.11 -0.50 -9.83
N GLY A 194 -0.18 -0.37 -8.53
CA GLY A 194 -1.54 -0.40 -8.02
C GLY A 194 -2.38 0.77 -8.51
N THR A 195 -1.82 1.99 -8.51
CA THR A 195 -2.54 3.20 -8.95
C THR A 195 -2.72 3.23 -10.45
N PHE A 196 -1.71 2.79 -11.23
CA PHE A 196 -1.85 2.49 -12.65
C PHE A 196 -3.05 1.59 -12.91
N GLY A 197 -3.17 0.49 -12.15
CA GLY A 197 -4.26 -0.45 -12.25
C GLY A 197 -5.63 0.09 -11.90
N LEU A 198 -5.74 0.81 -10.77
CA LEU A 198 -6.99 1.41 -10.32
C LEU A 198 -7.52 2.39 -11.38
N ILE A 199 -6.66 3.26 -11.91
CA ILE A 199 -7.05 4.27 -12.90
C ILE A 199 -7.30 3.63 -14.27
N TYR A 200 -6.49 2.64 -14.68
CA TYR A 200 -6.76 1.83 -15.86
C TYR A 200 -8.17 1.22 -15.80
N ASN A 201 -8.51 0.59 -14.68
CA ASN A 201 -9.82 -0.05 -14.47
C ASN A 201 -10.94 0.97 -14.55
N LEU A 202 -10.84 2.11 -13.87
CA LEU A 202 -11.84 3.18 -13.91
C LEU A 202 -12.06 3.70 -15.34
N VAL A 203 -10.98 4.01 -16.07
CA VAL A 203 -11.07 4.50 -17.46
C VAL A 203 -11.75 3.48 -18.37
N ARG A 204 -11.42 2.19 -18.23
CA ARG A 204 -12.01 1.12 -19.03
C ARG A 204 -13.49 0.89 -18.69
N LEU A 205 -13.86 0.99 -17.42
CA LEU A 205 -15.24 0.88 -16.95
C LEU A 205 -16.10 2.07 -17.41
N SER A 206 -15.51 3.26 -17.56
CA SER A 206 -16.17 4.45 -18.13
C SER A 206 -16.28 4.42 -19.66
N GLY A 207 -15.95 3.30 -20.33
CA GLY A 207 -16.01 3.17 -21.79
C GLY A 207 -14.79 3.71 -22.54
N GLY A 208 -13.74 4.13 -21.83
CA GLY A 208 -12.48 4.58 -22.44
C GLY A 208 -11.75 3.46 -23.18
N THR A 209 -10.96 3.81 -24.20
CA THR A 209 -10.20 2.83 -25.00
C THR A 209 -9.05 2.18 -24.22
N LEU A 210 -8.49 1.07 -24.73
CA LEU A 210 -7.29 0.43 -24.18
C LEU A 210 -6.13 1.43 -24.06
N LYS A 211 -5.91 2.22 -25.13
CA LYS A 211 -4.85 3.23 -25.19
C LYS A 211 -5.05 4.32 -24.14
N SER A 212 -6.28 4.83 -23.99
CA SER A 212 -6.63 5.81 -22.97
C SER A 212 -6.37 5.27 -21.56
N GLY A 213 -6.78 4.01 -21.30
CA GLY A 213 -6.54 3.36 -20.01
C GLY A 213 -5.06 3.26 -19.67
N ILE A 214 -4.21 2.88 -20.64
CA ILE A 214 -2.76 2.81 -20.44
C ILE A 214 -2.18 4.22 -20.21
N ILE A 215 -2.57 5.22 -20.99
CA ILE A 215 -2.03 6.59 -20.85
C ILE A 215 -2.38 7.20 -19.50
N PHE A 216 -3.67 7.23 -19.14
CA PHE A 216 -4.11 7.81 -17.88
C PHE A 216 -3.66 6.97 -16.68
N GLY A 217 -3.65 5.65 -16.82
CA GLY A 217 -3.04 4.74 -15.86
C GLY A 217 -1.58 5.11 -15.61
N SER A 218 -0.75 5.25 -16.65
CA SER A 218 0.69 5.55 -16.51
C SER A 218 0.99 6.93 -15.94
N ILE A 219 0.10 7.91 -16.13
CA ILE A 219 0.26 9.25 -15.56
C ILE A 219 -0.08 9.26 -14.06
N SER A 220 -0.99 8.39 -13.62
CA SER A 220 -1.53 8.45 -12.26
C SER A 220 -0.51 8.26 -11.11
N PRO A 221 0.51 7.38 -11.19
CA PRO A 221 1.53 7.28 -10.14
C PRO A 221 2.31 8.58 -9.99
N VAL A 222 2.66 9.23 -11.10
CA VAL A 222 3.38 10.50 -11.08
C VAL A 222 2.56 11.58 -10.40
N LEU A 223 1.26 11.65 -10.70
CA LEU A 223 0.36 12.59 -10.03
C LEU A 223 0.22 12.30 -8.53
N ILE A 224 0.10 11.03 -8.13
CA ILE A 224 -0.02 10.66 -6.71
C ILE A 224 1.26 10.93 -5.95
N PHE A 225 2.42 10.73 -6.58
CA PHE A 225 3.71 10.97 -5.94
C PHE A 225 3.93 12.47 -5.78
N LEU A 226 3.67 13.24 -6.84
CA LEU A 226 3.84 14.69 -6.83
C LEU A 226 2.68 15.44 -6.15
N ALA A 227 1.58 14.75 -5.81
CA ALA A 227 0.52 15.33 -5.01
C ALA A 227 1.08 15.66 -3.61
N GLY A 228 1.10 16.95 -3.30
CA GLY A 228 1.64 17.47 -2.06
C GLY A 228 1.22 18.91 -1.87
N ASN A 229 1.83 19.57 -0.90
CA ASN A 229 1.45 20.92 -0.46
C ASN A 229 2.10 22.07 -1.25
N LEU A 230 2.70 21.78 -2.41
CA LEU A 230 3.39 22.75 -3.28
C LEU A 230 4.59 23.47 -2.64
N ALA A 231 5.05 23.07 -1.44
CA ALA A 231 6.18 23.71 -0.78
C ALA A 231 7.45 23.72 -1.65
N GLY A 232 7.73 22.64 -2.39
CA GLY A 232 8.86 22.61 -3.33
C GLY A 232 8.76 23.64 -4.46
N ALA A 233 7.55 23.97 -4.92
CA ALA A 233 7.35 25.04 -5.88
C ALA A 233 7.57 26.42 -5.23
N MET A 234 7.17 26.58 -3.96
CA MET A 234 7.43 27.80 -3.20
C MET A 234 8.92 28.00 -2.93
N GLU A 235 9.66 26.94 -2.59
CA GLU A 235 11.13 26.97 -2.47
C GLU A 235 11.79 27.44 -3.78
N PHE A 236 11.32 26.95 -4.93
CA PHE A 236 11.80 27.41 -6.24
C PHE A 236 11.55 28.91 -6.44
N ILE A 237 10.30 29.36 -6.24
CA ILE A 237 9.90 30.77 -6.40
C ILE A 237 10.74 31.67 -5.47
N HIS A 238 10.96 31.24 -4.22
CA HIS A 238 11.75 31.96 -3.23
C HIS A 238 13.23 32.08 -3.64
N VAL A 239 13.84 31.01 -4.15
CA VAL A 239 15.23 31.04 -4.65
C VAL A 239 15.40 31.95 -5.86
N GLN A 240 14.35 32.12 -6.69
CA GLN A 240 14.39 33.08 -7.80
C GLN A 240 14.15 34.53 -7.39
N ASP A 241 14.01 34.81 -6.08
CA ASP A 241 13.65 36.13 -5.54
C ASP A 241 12.34 36.67 -6.13
N TRP A 242 11.40 35.75 -6.39
CA TRP A 242 10.06 36.08 -6.87
C TRP A 242 9.10 36.26 -5.70
N GLY A 243 8.27 37.30 -5.74
CA GLY A 243 7.34 37.66 -4.67
C GLY A 243 7.88 38.76 -3.76
N SER A 244 6.99 39.53 -3.15
CA SER A 244 7.35 40.59 -2.21
C SER A 244 7.55 40.03 -0.79
N ASP A 245 8.23 40.78 0.08
CA ASP A 245 8.37 40.42 1.50
C ASP A 245 7.01 40.14 2.16
N GLY A 246 5.99 40.97 1.85
CA GLY A 246 4.64 40.78 2.38
C GLY A 246 3.93 39.51 1.85
N PHE A 247 4.29 39.01 0.67
CA PHE A 247 3.78 37.73 0.18
C PHE A 247 4.38 36.56 0.96
N TRP A 248 5.69 36.59 1.21
CA TRP A 248 6.37 35.55 1.98
C TRP A 248 5.96 35.53 3.45
N GLU A 249 5.75 36.72 4.03
CA GLU A 249 5.17 36.86 5.38
C GLU A 249 3.74 36.31 5.43
N TRP A 250 2.91 36.57 4.40
CA TRP A 250 1.55 36.02 4.31
C TRP A 250 1.52 34.50 4.15
N ILE A 251 2.43 33.92 3.36
CA ILE A 251 2.56 32.47 3.23
C ILE A 251 2.91 31.82 4.58
N GLY A 252 3.73 32.49 5.41
CA GLY A 252 3.98 32.07 6.79
C GLY A 252 4.74 30.74 6.93
N ILE A 253 5.41 30.27 5.88
CA ILE A 253 6.27 29.08 5.94
C ILE A 253 7.62 29.48 6.57
N LYS A 254 7.94 28.92 7.73
CA LYS A 254 9.15 29.27 8.48
C LYS A 254 10.42 29.00 7.67
N GLY A 255 11.27 30.03 7.53
CA GLY A 255 12.53 29.97 6.80
C GLY A 255 12.41 30.23 5.30
N LEU A 256 11.21 30.61 4.83
CA LEU A 256 10.99 31.27 3.54
C LEU A 256 10.70 32.77 3.70
N ASP A 257 10.94 33.31 4.89
CA ASP A 257 10.82 34.74 5.18
C ASP A 257 12.03 35.54 4.63
N GLY A 258 11.73 36.73 4.07
CA GLY A 258 12.72 37.67 3.53
C GLY A 258 13.33 37.26 2.18
N SER A 259 14.31 38.06 1.71
CA SER A 259 15.03 37.85 0.45
C SER A 259 16.10 36.76 0.57
N ASN A 260 16.16 35.85 -0.41
CA ASN A 260 17.10 34.73 -0.42
C ASN A 260 18.50 35.13 -0.93
N THR A 261 19.54 34.40 -0.52
CA THR A 261 20.93 34.54 -0.96
C THR A 261 21.44 33.36 -1.80
N GLY A 262 20.57 32.40 -2.13
CA GLY A 262 20.93 31.22 -2.95
C GLY A 262 21.20 31.56 -4.42
N SER A 263 22.12 30.83 -5.05
CA SER A 263 22.41 30.98 -6.49
C SER A 263 22.17 29.66 -7.20
N GLY A 264 20.98 29.46 -7.81
CA GLY A 264 20.68 28.22 -8.52
C GLY A 264 19.21 28.01 -8.88
N LEU A 265 18.91 26.81 -9.38
CA LEU A 265 17.54 26.35 -9.66
C LEU A 265 16.87 25.75 -8.41
N PHE A 266 17.63 25.31 -7.42
CA PHE A 266 17.12 24.69 -6.19
C PHE A 266 17.88 25.23 -4.97
N PRO A 267 17.33 25.12 -3.75
CA PRO A 267 18.06 25.49 -2.54
C PRO A 267 19.30 24.61 -2.32
N ASP A 268 20.41 25.24 -1.92
CA ASP A 268 21.69 24.55 -1.69
C ASP A 268 21.84 24.01 -0.25
N ASN A 269 20.91 24.36 0.63
CA ASN A 269 20.94 23.97 2.03
C ASN A 269 20.69 22.47 2.18
N GLN A 270 21.48 21.80 3.03
CA GLN A 270 21.18 20.41 3.38
C GLN A 270 19.78 20.29 3.97
N TRP A 271 19.02 19.26 3.55
CA TRP A 271 17.67 18.98 4.06
C TRP A 271 16.65 20.10 3.82
N TRP A 272 16.86 20.98 2.84
CA TRP A 272 15.88 22.04 2.51
C TRP A 272 14.47 21.49 2.28
N TRP A 273 14.36 20.33 1.62
CA TRP A 273 13.09 19.66 1.34
C TRP A 273 12.38 19.18 2.60
N PHE A 274 13.08 19.04 3.73
CA PHE A 274 12.49 18.59 4.99
C PHE A 274 11.43 19.57 5.49
N ARG A 275 11.60 20.87 5.21
CA ARG A 275 10.63 21.92 5.51
C ARG A 275 9.29 21.69 4.83
N ALA A 276 9.26 21.00 3.68
CA ALA A 276 8.00 20.67 3.01
C ALA A 276 7.06 19.85 3.90
N SER A 277 7.55 19.16 4.94
CA SER A 277 6.67 18.51 5.92
C SER A 277 6.00 19.48 6.89
N ARG A 278 6.35 20.76 6.92
CA ARG A 278 5.83 21.72 7.89
C ARG A 278 5.42 22.99 7.16
N VAL A 279 4.14 23.04 6.80
CA VAL A 279 3.50 24.21 6.16
C VAL A 279 2.27 24.69 6.92
N ILE A 280 1.92 24.02 8.03
CA ILE A 280 0.79 24.34 8.88
C ILE A 280 1.35 24.67 10.26
N ASP A 281 1.10 25.91 10.73
CA ASP A 281 1.47 26.36 12.07
C ASP A 281 0.23 26.57 12.92
N THR A 282 0.26 26.02 14.13
CA THR A 282 -0.76 26.25 15.15
C THR A 282 -0.35 27.45 15.98
N LEU A 283 -1.10 28.55 15.87
CA LEU A 283 -0.81 29.80 16.57
C LEU A 283 -1.73 29.99 17.80
N SER A 284 -1.18 30.48 18.91
CA SER A 284 -1.93 31.03 20.05
C SER A 284 -1.36 32.38 20.43
N ASP A 285 -2.22 33.39 20.51
CA ASP A 285 -1.84 34.78 20.79
C ASP A 285 -0.71 35.31 19.89
N GLY A 286 -0.72 34.89 18.62
CA GLY A 286 0.30 35.25 17.63
C GLY A 286 1.65 34.52 17.78
N GLN A 287 1.75 33.58 18.71
CA GLN A 287 2.94 32.74 18.89
C GLN A 287 2.70 31.32 18.34
N SER A 288 3.73 30.77 17.69
CA SER A 288 3.70 29.38 17.24
C SER A 288 3.75 28.42 18.44
N LEU A 289 2.78 27.52 18.50
CA LEU A 289 2.68 26.45 19.47
C LEU A 289 3.15 25.11 18.91
N ASP A 290 2.74 24.79 17.68
CA ASP A 290 3.12 23.54 17.03
C ASP A 290 3.22 23.72 15.52
N TYR A 291 4.37 23.33 14.98
CA TYR A 291 4.62 23.31 13.55
C TYR A 291 4.53 21.86 13.06
N THR A 292 3.27 21.41 12.96
CA THR A 292 2.91 20.01 12.80
C THR A 292 3.49 19.40 11.53
N ILE A 293 3.98 18.16 11.65
CA ILE A 293 4.47 17.38 10.51
C ILE A 293 3.26 16.90 9.68
N THR A 294 3.22 17.29 8.41
CA THR A 294 2.29 16.86 7.39
C THR A 294 3.06 16.21 6.25
N GLU A 295 3.10 14.89 6.25
CA GLU A 295 3.75 14.14 5.18
C GLU A 295 2.84 13.92 3.99
N PHE A 296 3.45 13.76 2.81
CA PHE A 296 2.81 13.41 1.56
C PHE A 296 3.73 12.43 0.80
N PRO A 297 3.22 11.67 -0.19
CA PRO A 297 3.91 10.47 -0.67
C PRO A 297 5.38 10.68 -1.06
N ILE A 298 5.71 11.67 -1.90
CA ILE A 298 7.11 11.90 -2.30
C ILE A 298 7.99 12.31 -1.11
N PHE A 299 7.46 13.05 -0.14
CA PHE A 299 8.20 13.39 1.08
C PHE A 299 8.59 12.11 1.84
N SER A 300 7.61 11.25 2.15
CA SER A 300 7.86 10.01 2.90
C SER A 300 8.77 9.06 2.14
N PHE A 301 8.65 9.01 0.80
CA PHE A 301 9.52 8.16 -0.02
C PHE A 301 10.97 8.65 -0.09
N ILE A 302 11.19 9.97 -0.12
CA ILE A 302 12.54 10.57 -0.04
C ILE A 302 13.11 10.38 1.35
N LEU A 303 12.29 10.62 2.38
CA LEU A 303 12.68 10.40 3.77
C LEU A 303 13.13 8.96 3.97
N GLY A 304 12.34 7.99 3.48
CA GLY A 304 12.71 6.57 3.46
C GLY A 304 12.54 5.87 4.80
N ASP A 305 11.68 6.42 5.66
CA ASP A 305 11.25 5.80 6.90
C ASP A 305 10.18 4.78 6.50
N LEU A 306 10.32 3.53 6.93
CA LEU A 306 9.33 2.47 6.71
C LEU A 306 8.19 2.64 7.71
N HIS A 307 7.74 3.88 7.88
CA HIS A 307 6.68 4.22 8.79
C HIS A 307 5.38 3.57 8.32
N PRO A 308 4.53 3.10 9.23
CA PRO A 308 3.27 2.46 8.90
C PRO A 308 2.38 3.14 7.84
N HIS A 309 2.20 4.47 7.88
CA HIS A 309 1.38 5.18 6.88
C HIS A 309 2.02 5.18 5.49
N MET A 310 3.34 5.03 5.38
CA MET A 310 4.06 4.91 4.11
C MET A 310 3.93 3.48 3.58
N ILE A 311 4.12 2.48 4.45
CA ILE A 311 3.92 1.07 4.09
C ILE A 311 2.47 0.77 3.70
N SER A 312 1.48 1.47 4.30
CA SER A 312 0.07 1.21 4.06
C SER A 312 -0.41 1.63 2.66
N LEU A 313 0.24 2.61 2.01
CA LEU A 313 -0.16 3.17 0.71
C LEU A 313 -0.51 2.13 -0.37
N PRO A 314 0.35 1.13 -0.70
CA PRO A 314 0.00 0.13 -1.71
C PRO A 314 -1.20 -0.75 -1.31
N PHE A 315 -1.42 -0.94 -0.01
CA PHE A 315 -2.53 -1.72 0.51
C PHE A 315 -3.83 -0.90 0.55
N VAL A 316 -3.78 0.40 0.81
CA VAL A 316 -4.93 1.29 0.60
C VAL A 316 -5.43 1.21 -0.85
N VAL A 317 -4.51 1.22 -1.83
CA VAL A 317 -4.87 1.09 -3.25
C VAL A 317 -5.47 -0.29 -3.57
N LEU A 318 -4.94 -1.38 -2.98
CA LEU A 318 -5.58 -2.70 -3.05
C LEU A 318 -7.01 -2.68 -2.49
N GLY A 319 -7.22 -1.99 -1.37
CA GLY A 319 -8.54 -1.81 -0.76
C GLY A 319 -9.52 -1.09 -1.66
N LEU A 320 -9.09 0.00 -2.30
CA LEU A 320 -9.90 0.70 -3.30
C LEU A 320 -10.26 -0.21 -4.47
N GLY A 321 -9.33 -1.05 -4.93
CA GLY A 321 -9.59 -2.06 -5.96
C GLY A 321 -10.62 -3.12 -5.53
N LEU A 322 -10.54 -3.60 -4.29
CA LEU A 322 -11.51 -4.55 -3.71
C LEU A 322 -12.91 -3.93 -3.57
N ILE A 323 -12.97 -2.69 -3.08
CA ILE A 323 -14.22 -1.92 -2.95
C ILE A 323 -14.85 -1.70 -4.33
N LEU A 324 -14.06 -1.30 -5.32
CA LEU A 324 -14.54 -1.14 -6.70
C LEU A 324 -15.06 -2.47 -7.26
N ASN A 325 -14.35 -3.58 -7.03
CA ASN A 325 -14.80 -4.90 -7.47
C ASN A 325 -16.13 -5.33 -6.82
N LEU A 326 -16.35 -5.02 -5.54
CA LEU A 326 -17.61 -5.28 -4.84
C LEU A 326 -18.74 -4.39 -5.39
N TYR A 327 -18.46 -3.11 -5.62
CA TYR A 327 -19.41 -2.16 -6.22
C TYR A 327 -19.87 -2.59 -7.62
N LEU A 328 -19.02 -3.29 -8.38
CA LEU A 328 -19.37 -3.81 -9.70
C LEU A 328 -20.13 -5.14 -9.67
N SER A 329 -20.56 -5.62 -8.50
CA SER A 329 -21.31 -6.88 -8.41
C SER A 329 -22.64 -6.84 -9.17
N ASN A 330 -22.85 -7.81 -10.06
CA ASN A 330 -24.14 -8.00 -10.76
C ASN A 330 -25.22 -8.58 -9.84
N GLU A 331 -24.82 -9.19 -8.72
CA GLU A 331 -25.74 -9.65 -7.69
C GLU A 331 -26.09 -8.50 -6.73
N LYS A 332 -27.35 -8.45 -6.30
CA LYS A 332 -27.78 -7.51 -5.25
C LYS A 332 -27.00 -7.78 -3.97
N LEU A 333 -26.39 -6.75 -3.40
CA LEU A 333 -25.71 -6.92 -2.11
C LEU A 333 -26.73 -7.21 -1.01
N GLY A 334 -26.34 -8.08 -0.09
CA GLY A 334 -27.15 -8.51 1.06
C GLY A 334 -26.66 -9.85 1.58
N LEU A 335 -27.46 -10.49 2.43
CA LEU A 335 -27.12 -11.79 3.02
C LEU A 335 -26.88 -12.90 1.97
N ALA A 336 -27.65 -12.90 0.87
CA ALA A 336 -27.49 -13.86 -0.21
C ALA A 336 -26.15 -13.70 -0.92
N TRP A 337 -25.76 -12.46 -1.24
CA TRP A 337 -24.46 -12.16 -1.83
C TRP A 337 -23.32 -12.66 -0.95
N PHE A 338 -23.38 -12.39 0.36
CA PHE A 338 -22.36 -12.83 1.32
C PHE A 338 -22.20 -14.37 1.31
N ARG A 339 -23.33 -15.11 1.26
CA ARG A 339 -23.33 -16.58 1.22
C ARG A 339 -22.82 -17.16 -0.10
N HIS A 340 -23.06 -16.48 -1.22
CA HIS A 340 -22.61 -16.95 -2.54
C HIS A 340 -21.16 -16.55 -2.85
N ASN A 341 -20.69 -15.42 -2.30
CA ASN A 341 -19.37 -14.84 -2.59
C ASN A 341 -18.43 -14.94 -1.38
N THR A 342 -18.42 -16.08 -0.69
CA THR A 342 -17.67 -16.29 0.56
C THR A 342 -16.16 -16.07 0.41
N ILE A 343 -15.57 -16.45 -0.73
CA ILE A 343 -14.13 -16.24 -1.00
C ILE A 343 -13.82 -14.75 -1.11
N GLU A 344 -14.68 -13.98 -1.79
CA GLU A 344 -14.52 -12.54 -1.92
C GLU A 344 -14.72 -11.84 -0.57
N ALA A 345 -15.74 -12.24 0.19
CA ALA A 345 -15.99 -11.74 1.53
C ALA A 345 -14.84 -12.06 2.50
N ALA A 346 -14.26 -13.26 2.44
CA ALA A 346 -13.10 -13.64 3.23
C ALA A 346 -11.84 -12.85 2.83
N GLY A 347 -11.64 -12.63 1.53
CA GLY A 347 -10.55 -11.78 1.02
C GLY A 347 -10.66 -10.34 1.52
N LEU A 348 -11.87 -9.77 1.48
CA LEU A 348 -12.17 -8.44 2.05
C LEU A 348 -11.92 -8.41 3.57
N ALA A 349 -12.35 -9.43 4.31
CA ALA A 349 -12.15 -9.49 5.76
C ALA A 349 -10.65 -9.54 6.13
N ILE A 350 -9.89 -10.44 5.50
CA ILE A 350 -8.42 -10.52 5.69
C ILE A 350 -7.76 -9.18 5.34
N PHE A 351 -8.16 -8.56 4.23
CA PHE A 351 -7.62 -7.27 3.82
C PHE A 351 -7.90 -6.17 4.85
N ILE A 352 -9.16 -5.98 5.27
CA ILE A 352 -9.54 -4.91 6.21
C ILE A 352 -8.82 -5.08 7.55
N GLY A 353 -8.77 -6.31 8.07
CA GLY A 353 -8.04 -6.61 9.30
C GLY A 353 -6.55 -6.34 9.16
N SER A 354 -5.94 -6.73 8.03
CA SER A 354 -4.52 -6.47 7.77
C SER A 354 -4.23 -4.98 7.69
N LEU A 355 -5.12 -4.17 7.10
CA LEU A 355 -4.93 -2.75 6.99
C LEU A 355 -4.93 -2.08 8.36
N ALA A 356 -5.84 -2.48 9.26
CA ALA A 356 -5.85 -1.99 10.64
C ALA A 356 -4.54 -2.30 11.38
N PHE A 357 -3.93 -3.46 11.09
CA PHE A 357 -2.67 -3.88 11.67
C PHE A 357 -1.43 -3.27 10.97
N ILE A 358 -1.56 -2.82 9.72
CA ILE A 358 -0.49 -2.07 9.03
C ILE A 358 -0.52 -0.61 9.44
N ASN A 359 -1.71 -0.02 9.60
CA ASN A 359 -1.94 1.34 10.06
C ASN A 359 -3.40 1.49 10.52
N ILE A 360 -3.62 1.56 11.83
CA ILE A 360 -4.98 1.56 12.41
C ILE A 360 -5.82 2.76 11.96
N TRP A 361 -5.17 3.88 11.60
CA TRP A 361 -5.84 5.09 11.14
C TRP A 361 -6.46 4.95 9.74
N ASP A 362 -6.01 3.99 8.94
CA ASP A 362 -6.60 3.71 7.63
C ASP A 362 -7.90 2.89 7.72
N LEU A 363 -8.14 2.22 8.86
CA LEU A 363 -9.33 1.39 9.07
C LEU A 363 -10.64 2.20 8.98
N PRO A 364 -10.83 3.32 9.71
CA PRO A 364 -12.06 4.12 9.59
C PRO A 364 -12.31 4.62 8.17
N VAL A 365 -11.24 5.00 7.45
CA VAL A 365 -11.32 5.52 6.08
C VAL A 365 -11.79 4.44 5.11
N ILE A 366 -11.12 3.28 5.10
CA ILE A 366 -11.48 2.17 4.20
C ILE A 366 -12.81 1.55 4.58
N ALA A 367 -13.13 1.39 5.88
CA ALA A 367 -14.44 0.91 6.31
C ALA A 367 -15.55 1.88 5.90
N GLY A 368 -15.33 3.19 6.03
CA GLY A 368 -16.24 4.23 5.57
C GLY A 368 -16.48 4.17 4.06
N LEU A 369 -15.41 4.03 3.27
CA LEU A 369 -15.51 3.89 1.81
C LEU A 369 -16.22 2.60 1.39
N LEU A 370 -15.95 1.48 2.05
CA LEU A 370 -16.63 0.21 1.80
C LEU A 370 -18.12 0.31 2.10
N CYS A 371 -18.49 0.84 3.27
CA CYS A 371 -19.88 1.06 3.67
C CYS A 371 -20.58 2.04 2.72
N GLY A 372 -19.92 3.13 2.32
CA GLY A 372 -20.47 4.11 1.39
C GLY A 372 -20.71 3.51 0.00
N ALA A 373 -19.72 2.79 -0.56
CA ALA A 373 -19.87 2.13 -1.86
C ALA A 373 -20.96 1.06 -1.84
N ALA A 374 -21.03 0.25 -0.77
CA ALA A 374 -22.08 -0.74 -0.59
C ALA A 374 -23.47 -0.10 -0.42
N LEU A 375 -23.57 1.03 0.28
CA LEU A 375 -24.82 1.77 0.45
C LEU A 375 -25.30 2.37 -0.87
N ILE A 376 -24.41 2.99 -1.64
CA ILE A 376 -24.75 3.52 -2.98
C ILE A 376 -25.23 2.39 -3.89
N LYS A 377 -24.53 1.25 -3.87
CA LYS A 377 -24.92 0.08 -4.65
C LYS A 377 -26.29 -0.46 -4.23
N THR A 378 -26.50 -0.72 -2.95
CA THR A 378 -27.77 -1.25 -2.46
C THR A 378 -28.92 -0.27 -2.69
N TYR A 379 -28.70 1.03 -2.55
CA TYR A 379 -29.70 2.03 -2.89
C TYR A 379 -30.17 1.91 -4.34
N GLY A 380 -29.24 1.66 -5.29
CA GLY A 380 -29.58 1.31 -6.67
C GLY A 380 -30.27 -0.04 -6.81
N ASP A 381 -29.74 -1.10 -6.19
CA ASP A 381 -30.26 -2.48 -6.28
C ASP A 381 -31.70 -2.61 -5.76
N TYR A 382 -32.11 -1.74 -4.82
CA TYR A 382 -33.43 -1.71 -4.18
C TYR A 382 -34.25 -0.46 -4.57
N GLY A 383 -34.03 0.08 -5.76
CA GLY A 383 -34.93 1.08 -6.38
C GLY A 383 -35.04 2.40 -5.62
N GLY A 384 -34.02 2.78 -4.86
CA GLY A 384 -33.99 3.99 -4.05
C GLY A 384 -34.63 3.87 -2.67
N ASN A 385 -34.96 2.66 -2.20
CA ASN A 385 -35.44 2.47 -0.84
C ASN A 385 -34.27 2.51 0.16
N LEU A 386 -34.13 3.63 0.88
CA LEU A 386 -33.04 3.83 1.85
C LEU A 386 -33.05 2.79 2.99
N THR A 387 -34.23 2.38 3.46
CA THR A 387 -34.33 1.42 4.57
C THR A 387 -33.83 0.05 4.14
N GLU A 388 -34.26 -0.42 2.96
CA GLU A 388 -33.76 -1.69 2.39
C GLU A 388 -32.27 -1.60 2.07
N ALA A 389 -31.79 -0.46 1.57
CA ALA A 389 -30.37 -0.24 1.29
C ALA A 389 -29.50 -0.38 2.54
N LEU A 390 -29.91 0.26 3.65
CA LEU A 390 -29.20 0.19 4.93
C LEU A 390 -29.15 -1.25 5.49
N VAL A 391 -30.27 -1.96 5.48
CA VAL A 391 -30.34 -3.35 5.99
C VAL A 391 -29.46 -4.28 5.15
N ASN A 392 -29.53 -4.17 3.82
CA ASN A 392 -28.75 -5.02 2.93
C ASN A 392 -27.25 -4.67 2.94
N THR A 393 -26.90 -3.39 3.12
CA THR A 393 -25.52 -2.97 3.35
C THR A 393 -24.97 -3.56 4.64
N ALA A 394 -25.71 -3.42 5.75
CA ALA A 394 -25.30 -3.94 7.05
C ALA A 394 -25.14 -5.47 7.03
N THR A 395 -26.02 -6.20 6.35
CA THR A 395 -25.93 -7.67 6.26
C THR A 395 -24.86 -8.17 5.31
N ALA A 396 -24.47 -7.40 4.29
CA ALA A 396 -23.37 -7.76 3.39
C ALA A 396 -22.00 -7.40 3.99
N VAL A 397 -21.85 -6.19 4.53
CA VAL A 397 -20.57 -5.63 4.96
C VAL A 397 -20.30 -5.84 6.46
N GLY A 398 -21.33 -5.83 7.30
CA GLY A 398 -21.18 -6.01 8.75
C GLY A 398 -20.39 -7.27 9.12
N PRO A 399 -20.73 -8.46 8.59
CA PRO A 399 -19.96 -9.68 8.84
C PRO A 399 -18.50 -9.57 8.38
N ILE A 400 -18.22 -8.88 7.27
CA ILE A 400 -16.86 -8.69 6.76
C ILE A 400 -16.04 -7.84 7.73
N LEU A 401 -16.59 -6.74 8.23
CA LEU A 401 -15.91 -5.88 9.20
C LEU A 401 -15.67 -6.61 10.53
N ILE A 402 -16.67 -7.34 11.02
CA ILE A 402 -16.55 -8.13 12.25
C ILE A 402 -15.47 -9.20 12.08
N LEU A 403 -15.49 -9.96 10.99
CA LEU A 403 -14.48 -10.97 10.70
C LEU A 403 -13.09 -10.34 10.52
N GLY A 404 -13.00 -9.17 9.89
CA GLY A 404 -11.74 -8.45 9.72
C GLY A 404 -11.08 -8.11 11.04
N VAL A 405 -11.85 -7.70 12.06
CA VAL A 405 -11.32 -7.50 13.42
C VAL A 405 -10.99 -8.85 14.08
N MET A 406 -11.91 -9.81 14.02
CA MET A 406 -11.73 -11.11 14.70
C MET A 406 -10.51 -11.90 14.21
N LEU A 407 -10.18 -11.84 12.92
CA LEU A 407 -9.06 -12.58 12.32
C LEU A 407 -7.69 -12.07 12.78
N PHE A 408 -7.62 -10.87 13.35
CA PHE A 408 -6.37 -10.25 13.78
C PHE A 408 -6.23 -10.14 15.30
N LEU A 409 -7.25 -10.51 16.08
CA LEU A 409 -7.10 -10.63 17.54
C LEU A 409 -6.00 -11.67 17.90
N PRO A 410 -5.19 -11.43 18.96
CA PRO A 410 -5.31 -10.36 19.94
C PRO A 410 -4.52 -9.09 19.60
N PHE A 411 -4.06 -8.91 18.34
CA PHE A 411 -3.47 -7.64 17.94
C PHE A 411 -4.49 -6.50 18.12
#